data_AF-A0A482XJJ5-F1
#
_entry.id   AF-A0A482XJJ5-F1
#
_cell.length_a   1.000
_cell.length_b   1.000
_cell.length_c   1.000
_cell.angle_alpha   90.00
_cell.angle_beta   90.00
_cell.angle_gamma   90.00
#
_symmetry.space_group_name_H-M   'P 1'
#
loop_
_entity.id
_entity.type
_entity.pdbx_description
1 polymer ?
#
loop_
_entity_poly.entity_id
_entity_poly.type
_entity_poly.pdbx_seq_one_letter_code
_entity_poly.pdbx_strand_id
1 'polypeptide(L)'
;MIDQFPCNATGFRSQEPPTSVHRLMPGDIDIVACMGDSLLVSTTGLGTNIIHLFFDNRGISWALGGQGTWRNVMSIANILREYNPNLIGYSYGTSSTYAQASQFNVAEIAAISKDMIYQASLLVKRMKSDPRVDFENHWKLVIIQVGNNDACSHICYKNASIQAELHRQDLIELFNYMRKNLPRTLVALVINPHLKVLLDYPTKPVCYIFQKIACSCFRGLKFARRKKELYQVIEDWRKVQLEVASDPQFTTDTFAVIPLKFGLNTYVPLLENGKLDFSYMAADCFHFSQKGNAVCKYRINFETIICQCSLE
;
A
#
# COMPACT_ATOMS: atom_id res chain seq x y z
N MET A 1 -10.80 -26.67 -2.01
CA MET A 1 -9.91 -25.60 -2.50
C MET A 1 -10.43 -25.17 -3.85
N ILE A 2 -10.36 -23.89 -4.20
CA ILE A 2 -10.72 -23.43 -5.55
C ILE A 2 -9.54 -23.79 -6.46
N ASP A 3 -9.75 -24.75 -7.37
CA ASP A 3 -8.66 -25.30 -8.19
C ASP A 3 -8.32 -24.42 -9.40
N GLN A 4 -9.23 -23.55 -9.84
CA GLN A 4 -9.04 -22.63 -10.96
C GLN A 4 -8.99 -21.17 -10.48
N PHE A 5 -8.26 -20.31 -11.20
CA PHE A 5 -8.35 -18.87 -10.94
C PHE A 5 -9.81 -18.40 -11.13
N PRO A 6 -10.44 -17.83 -10.11
CA PRO A 6 -11.88 -17.58 -10.14
C PRO A 6 -12.30 -16.41 -11.05
N CYS A 7 -11.37 -15.60 -11.55
CA CYS A 7 -11.66 -14.62 -12.59
C CYS A 7 -11.38 -15.22 -13.98
N ASN A 8 -12.15 -14.78 -15.00
CA ASN A 8 -11.76 -15.03 -16.39
C ASN A 8 -10.48 -14.23 -16.70
N ALA A 9 -9.40 -14.91 -17.06
CA ALA A 9 -8.15 -14.29 -17.49
C ALA A 9 -8.01 -14.21 -19.01
N THR A 10 -8.85 -14.93 -19.76
CA THR A 10 -8.80 -14.99 -21.23
C THR A 10 -9.35 -13.70 -21.82
N GLY A 11 -8.59 -13.08 -22.73
CA GLY A 11 -9.02 -11.85 -23.42
C GLY A 11 -8.84 -10.56 -22.61
N PHE A 12 -8.13 -10.62 -21.48
CA PHE A 12 -7.84 -9.47 -20.60
C PHE A 12 -6.45 -8.86 -20.81
N ARG A 13 -5.81 -9.16 -21.95
CA ARG A 13 -4.65 -8.45 -22.50
C ARG A 13 -5.02 -7.98 -23.89
N SER A 14 -4.74 -6.71 -24.18
CA SER A 14 -4.99 -6.11 -25.48
C SER A 14 -4.11 -6.77 -26.56
N GLN A 15 -4.63 -6.88 -27.79
CA GLN A 15 -3.84 -7.40 -28.93
C GLN A 15 -2.65 -6.51 -29.23
N GLU A 16 -2.84 -5.19 -29.11
CA GLU A 16 -1.80 -4.17 -29.23
C GLU A 16 -1.70 -3.39 -27.92
N PRO A 17 -0.50 -3.01 -27.45
CA PRO A 17 -0.35 -2.23 -26.23
C PRO A 17 -1.18 -0.93 -26.28
N PRO A 18 -2.04 -0.66 -25.27
CA PRO A 18 -2.89 0.52 -25.30
C PRO A 18 -2.06 1.79 -25.20
N THR A 19 -2.49 2.85 -25.89
CA THR A 19 -1.83 4.16 -25.81
C THR A 19 -2.39 5.07 -24.72
N SER A 20 -3.53 4.69 -24.12
CA SER A 20 -4.22 5.47 -23.10
C SER A 20 -4.55 4.62 -21.88
N VAL A 21 -4.35 5.17 -20.69
CA VAL A 21 -4.63 4.58 -19.38
C VAL A 21 -6.10 4.17 -19.25
N HIS A 22 -6.99 4.90 -19.92
CA HIS A 22 -8.43 4.63 -19.96
C HIS A 22 -8.81 3.33 -20.70
N ARG A 23 -7.85 2.73 -21.42
CA ARG A 23 -8.03 1.48 -22.17
C ARG A 23 -7.23 0.32 -21.60
N LEU A 24 -6.56 0.51 -20.45
CA LEU A 24 -5.79 -0.56 -19.84
C LEU A 24 -6.68 -1.72 -19.44
N MET A 25 -6.23 -2.93 -19.76
CA MET A 25 -6.71 -4.19 -19.20
C MET A 25 -5.67 -4.75 -18.22
N PRO A 26 -6.03 -5.70 -17.34
CA PRO A 26 -5.11 -6.19 -16.30
C PRO A 26 -3.86 -6.82 -16.90
N GLY A 27 -4.03 -7.51 -18.02
CA GLY A 27 -2.97 -8.14 -18.77
C GLY A 27 -2.07 -7.16 -19.52
N ASP A 28 -2.45 -5.88 -19.66
CA ASP A 28 -1.60 -4.85 -20.28
C ASP A 28 -0.57 -4.28 -19.30
N ILE A 29 -0.73 -4.52 -17.98
CA ILE A 29 0.25 -4.12 -16.98
C ILE A 29 1.47 -5.03 -17.09
N ASP A 30 2.61 -4.45 -17.49
CA ASP A 30 3.88 -5.17 -17.58
C ASP A 30 4.69 -5.08 -16.27
N ILE A 31 4.52 -4.00 -15.52
CA ILE A 31 5.31 -3.70 -14.33
C ILE A 31 4.41 -3.37 -13.13
N VAL A 32 4.67 -4.02 -12.00
CA VAL A 32 4.15 -3.61 -10.69
C VAL A 32 5.26 -3.01 -9.84
N ALA A 33 4.93 -1.95 -9.12
CA ALA A 33 5.82 -1.26 -8.21
C ALA A 33 5.04 -0.76 -6.99
N CYS A 34 5.73 -0.54 -5.87
CA CYS A 34 5.14 0.19 -4.75
C CYS A 34 6.16 1.00 -3.97
N MET A 35 5.65 2.07 -3.38
CA MET A 35 6.37 3.01 -2.53
C MET A 35 5.47 3.41 -1.35
N GLY A 36 6.06 3.70 -0.20
CA GLY A 36 5.34 3.94 1.03
C GLY A 36 6.06 3.39 2.23
N ASP A 37 5.28 2.85 3.17
CA ASP A 37 5.76 2.46 4.48
C ASP A 37 5.77 0.94 4.77
N SER A 38 5.87 0.61 6.07
CA SER A 38 5.94 -0.73 6.62
C SER A 38 4.75 -1.64 6.25
N LEU A 39 3.60 -1.07 5.86
CA LEU A 39 2.45 -1.84 5.39
C LEU A 39 2.68 -2.46 4.00
N LEU A 40 3.44 -1.78 3.13
CA LEU A 40 3.72 -2.27 1.77
C LEU A 40 4.88 -3.27 1.72
N VAL A 41 5.67 -3.39 2.79
CA VAL A 41 6.75 -4.38 2.92
C VAL A 41 6.34 -5.62 3.73
N SER A 42 5.12 -5.64 4.28
CA SER A 42 4.61 -6.70 5.17
C SER A 42 5.54 -6.93 6.37
N THR A 43 5.85 -5.85 7.09
CA THR A 43 6.71 -5.92 8.29
C THR A 43 6.11 -6.90 9.28
N THR A 44 6.89 -7.88 9.71
CA THR A 44 6.43 -8.93 10.66
C THR A 44 5.28 -9.80 10.11
N GLY A 45 5.01 -9.80 8.80
CA GLY A 45 3.86 -10.53 8.24
C GLY A 45 3.86 -12.04 8.54
N LEU A 46 5.04 -12.65 8.67
CA LEU A 46 5.27 -14.04 9.09
C LEU A 46 5.72 -14.17 10.56
N GLY A 47 5.83 -13.06 11.28
CA GLY A 47 6.36 -13.03 12.63
C GLY A 47 5.36 -13.55 13.66
N THR A 48 5.70 -14.66 14.31
CA THR A 48 4.92 -15.24 15.42
C THR A 48 5.40 -14.77 16.79
N ASN A 49 6.54 -14.07 16.86
CA ASN A 49 7.15 -13.58 18.09
C ASN A 49 7.90 -12.25 17.87
N ILE A 50 8.37 -11.64 18.97
CA ILE A 50 9.02 -10.32 19.00
C ILE A 50 10.36 -10.28 18.24
N ILE A 51 11.07 -11.40 18.10
CA ILE A 51 12.36 -11.43 17.38
C ILE A 51 12.14 -11.16 15.89
N HIS A 52 10.95 -11.51 15.37
CA HIS A 52 10.63 -11.37 13.95
C HIS A 52 10.17 -9.96 13.56
N LEU A 53 10.17 -9.00 14.50
CA LEU A 53 9.70 -7.63 14.27
C LEU A 53 10.56 -6.80 13.34
N PHE A 54 11.74 -7.30 12.98
CA PHE A 54 12.71 -6.61 12.13
C PHE A 54 12.81 -7.24 10.73
N PHE A 55 11.87 -8.13 10.38
CA PHE A 55 11.87 -8.79 9.08
C PHE A 55 10.81 -8.20 8.14
N ASP A 56 11.28 -7.63 7.05
CA ASP A 56 10.48 -7.18 5.92
C ASP A 56 10.10 -8.38 5.05
N ASN A 57 8.88 -8.91 5.22
CA ASN A 57 8.41 -10.06 4.44
C ASN A 57 7.80 -9.61 3.09
N ARG A 58 8.57 -8.88 2.28
CA ARG A 58 8.09 -8.27 1.02
C ARG A 58 7.44 -9.27 0.07
N GLY A 59 7.95 -10.51 0.05
CA GLY A 59 7.41 -11.62 -0.74
C GLY A 59 5.96 -12.00 -0.44
N ILE A 60 5.42 -11.59 0.73
CA ILE A 60 4.02 -11.82 1.11
C ILE A 60 3.22 -10.52 1.31
N SER A 61 3.74 -9.37 0.85
CA SER A 61 3.00 -8.11 0.84
C SER A 61 1.72 -8.21 0.02
N TRP A 62 0.64 -7.62 0.54
CA TRP A 62 -0.65 -7.57 -0.15
C TRP A 62 -0.56 -6.87 -1.52
N ALA A 63 0.37 -5.93 -1.70
CA ALA A 63 0.57 -5.24 -2.96
C ALA A 63 1.47 -6.06 -3.89
N LEU A 64 2.73 -6.24 -3.50
CA LEU A 64 3.79 -6.73 -4.40
C LEU A 64 4.34 -8.12 -4.06
N GLY A 65 3.75 -8.84 -3.11
CA GLY A 65 4.24 -10.15 -2.72
C GLY A 65 4.09 -11.19 -3.84
N GLY A 66 5.19 -11.65 -4.42
CA GLY A 66 5.20 -12.64 -5.49
C GLY A 66 5.57 -14.06 -5.04
N GLN A 67 5.67 -14.31 -3.74
CA GLN A 67 6.00 -15.63 -3.23
C GLN A 67 4.88 -16.62 -3.55
N GLY A 68 5.20 -17.74 -4.21
CA GLY A 68 4.21 -18.73 -4.61
C GLY A 68 3.22 -18.21 -5.66
N THR A 69 1.92 -18.41 -5.40
CA THR A 69 0.80 -18.05 -6.29
C THR A 69 -0.28 -17.33 -5.49
N TRP A 70 -1.33 -16.82 -6.16
CA TRP A 70 -2.48 -16.20 -5.49
C TRP A 70 -3.18 -17.12 -4.47
N ARG A 71 -3.02 -18.45 -4.60
CA ARG A 71 -3.58 -19.44 -3.66
C ARG A 71 -2.85 -19.47 -2.32
N ASN A 72 -1.54 -19.26 -2.34
CA ASN A 72 -0.69 -19.32 -1.13
C ASN A 72 -0.45 -17.93 -0.54
N VAL A 73 -0.29 -16.94 -1.43
CA VAL A 73 -0.01 -15.55 -1.09
C VAL A 73 -0.89 -14.69 -1.95
N MET A 74 -1.97 -14.21 -1.34
CA MET A 74 -2.90 -13.33 -2.01
C MET A 74 -2.30 -11.91 -2.07
N SER A 75 -2.00 -11.44 -3.28
CA SER A 75 -1.46 -10.10 -3.54
C SER A 75 -1.92 -9.57 -4.90
N ILE A 76 -1.83 -8.25 -5.10
CA ILE A 76 -2.09 -7.64 -6.42
C ILE A 76 -1.15 -8.23 -7.48
N ALA A 77 0.14 -8.37 -7.15
CA ALA A 77 1.12 -8.98 -8.05
C ALA A 77 0.74 -10.40 -8.49
N ASN A 78 0.39 -11.29 -7.55
CA ASN A 78 0.03 -12.66 -7.88
C ASN A 78 -1.30 -12.77 -8.64
N ILE A 79 -2.23 -11.83 -8.44
CA ILE A 79 -3.46 -11.74 -9.24
C ILE A 79 -3.13 -11.29 -10.67
N LEU A 80 -2.34 -10.23 -10.83
CA LEU A 80 -1.95 -9.72 -12.16
C LEU A 80 -1.13 -10.74 -12.95
N ARG A 81 -0.35 -11.61 -12.29
CA ARG A 81 0.36 -12.72 -12.94
C ARG A 81 -0.56 -13.72 -13.65
N GLU A 82 -1.81 -13.86 -13.22
CA GLU A 82 -2.79 -14.71 -13.91
C GLU A 82 -3.26 -14.07 -15.23
N TYR A 83 -3.19 -12.75 -15.35
CA TYR A 83 -3.52 -12.00 -16.57
C TYR A 83 -2.30 -11.74 -17.47
N ASN A 84 -1.12 -11.56 -16.87
CA ASN A 84 0.15 -11.39 -17.55
C ASN A 84 1.25 -12.24 -16.88
N PRO A 85 1.57 -13.43 -17.41
CA PRO A 85 2.65 -14.27 -16.89
C PRO A 85 4.05 -13.62 -16.94
N ASN A 86 4.25 -12.61 -17.81
CA ASN A 86 5.50 -11.88 -17.98
C ASN A 86 5.61 -10.65 -17.06
N LEU A 87 4.68 -10.48 -16.11
CA LEU A 87 4.73 -9.38 -15.14
C LEU A 87 6.09 -9.34 -14.43
N ILE A 88 6.65 -8.14 -14.22
CA ILE A 88 7.88 -7.94 -13.46
C ILE A 88 7.69 -6.93 -12.32
N GLY A 89 8.60 -6.95 -11.35
CA GLY A 89 8.68 -5.95 -10.27
C GLY A 89 8.17 -6.40 -8.90
N TYR A 90 7.50 -7.56 -8.81
CA TYR A 90 7.02 -8.13 -7.56
C TYR A 90 8.15 -8.72 -6.69
N SER A 91 8.03 -8.65 -5.38
CA SER A 91 9.08 -9.03 -4.43
C SER A 91 9.06 -10.51 -4.03
N TYR A 92 10.18 -10.99 -3.50
CA TYR A 92 10.37 -12.37 -3.04
C TYR A 92 10.87 -12.42 -1.60
N GLY A 93 10.39 -13.41 -0.83
CA GLY A 93 10.90 -13.74 0.50
C GLY A 93 10.97 -12.58 1.48
N THR A 94 11.87 -12.73 2.46
CA THR A 94 12.26 -11.65 3.37
C THR A 94 13.41 -10.87 2.75
N SER A 95 13.27 -9.55 2.62
CA SER A 95 14.26 -8.73 1.91
C SER A 95 14.21 -7.27 2.32
N SER A 96 15.38 -6.65 2.51
CA SER A 96 15.48 -5.19 2.60
C SER A 96 15.34 -4.54 1.22
N THR A 97 15.10 -3.23 1.17
CA THR A 97 14.94 -2.47 -0.09
C THR A 97 16.15 -2.52 -1.01
N TYR A 98 17.35 -2.80 -0.48
CA TYR A 98 18.59 -2.88 -1.27
C TYR A 98 18.82 -4.28 -1.86
N ALA A 99 18.14 -5.30 -1.33
CA ALA A 99 18.29 -6.66 -1.81
C ALA A 99 17.62 -6.82 -3.18
N GLN A 100 18.22 -7.61 -4.07
CA GLN A 100 17.65 -7.91 -5.38
C GLN A 100 16.22 -8.47 -5.27
N ALA A 101 15.93 -9.22 -4.20
CA ALA A 101 14.62 -9.79 -3.93
C ALA A 101 13.51 -8.75 -3.68
N SER A 102 13.83 -7.49 -3.35
CA SER A 102 12.81 -6.44 -3.18
C SER A 102 12.20 -6.00 -4.52
N GLN A 103 12.93 -6.17 -5.63
CA GLN A 103 12.50 -5.77 -6.98
C GLN A 103 12.04 -4.29 -6.97
N PHE A 104 10.82 -3.98 -7.39
CA PHE A 104 10.29 -2.60 -7.44
C PHE A 104 9.44 -2.21 -6.22
N ASN A 105 9.51 -2.97 -5.13
CA ASN A 105 9.04 -2.53 -3.83
C ASN A 105 10.13 -1.70 -3.15
N VAL A 106 10.01 -0.38 -3.26
CA VAL A 106 10.94 0.60 -2.66
C VAL A 106 10.39 1.22 -1.37
N ALA A 107 9.29 0.67 -0.83
CA ALA A 107 8.75 1.10 0.44
C ALA A 107 9.75 0.86 1.57
N GLU A 108 9.74 1.73 2.57
CA GLU A 108 10.67 1.70 3.69
C GLU A 108 9.90 1.79 5.00
N ILE A 109 10.34 1.01 5.98
CA ILE A 109 9.76 1.11 7.32
C ILE A 109 9.89 2.54 7.86
N ALA A 110 8.89 2.98 8.62
CA ALA A 110 8.82 4.32 9.20
C ALA A 110 8.79 5.50 8.19
N ALA A 111 8.71 5.24 6.87
CA ALA A 111 8.62 6.31 5.88
C ALA A 111 7.41 7.21 6.10
N ILE A 112 7.62 8.50 5.90
CA ILE A 112 6.60 9.56 5.97
C ILE A 112 6.36 10.19 4.60
N SER A 113 5.35 11.06 4.51
CA SER A 113 4.94 11.71 3.24
C SER A 113 6.11 12.40 2.54
N LYS A 114 6.98 13.06 3.30
CA LYS A 114 8.15 13.77 2.80
C LYS A 114 9.20 12.86 2.15
N ASP A 115 9.25 11.58 2.52
CA ASP A 115 10.21 10.61 1.96
C ASP A 115 9.80 10.11 0.56
N MET A 116 8.56 10.38 0.14
CA MET A 116 8.02 9.83 -1.09
C MET A 116 8.75 10.31 -2.34
N ILE A 117 9.20 11.56 -2.39
CA ILE A 117 10.02 12.05 -3.51
C ILE A 117 11.32 11.24 -3.64
N TYR A 118 11.97 10.93 -2.52
CA TYR A 118 13.17 10.10 -2.52
C TYR A 118 12.85 8.69 -3.03
N GLN A 119 11.81 8.03 -2.50
CA GLN A 119 11.41 6.70 -2.97
C GLN A 119 11.02 6.68 -4.45
N ALA A 120 10.30 7.70 -4.95
CA ALA A 120 9.97 7.83 -6.37
C ALA A 120 11.22 7.94 -7.24
N SER A 121 12.21 8.74 -6.80
CA SER A 121 13.48 8.87 -7.52
C SER A 121 14.27 7.55 -7.56
N LEU A 122 14.27 6.80 -6.44
CA LEU A 122 14.89 5.49 -6.35
C LEU A 122 14.19 4.49 -7.27
N LEU A 123 12.86 4.51 -7.32
CA LEU A 123 12.06 3.65 -8.19
C LEU A 123 12.37 3.91 -9.67
N VAL A 124 12.35 5.17 -10.09
CA VAL A 124 12.71 5.59 -11.46
C VAL A 124 14.11 5.09 -11.82
N LYS A 125 15.09 5.32 -10.94
CA LYS A 125 16.48 4.86 -11.17
C LYS A 125 16.56 3.35 -11.29
N ARG A 126 15.83 2.61 -10.44
CA ARG A 126 15.81 1.15 -10.45
C ARG A 126 15.18 0.60 -11.72
N MET A 127 14.05 1.16 -12.17
CA MET A 127 13.41 0.76 -13.42
C MET A 127 14.31 1.02 -14.63
N LYS A 128 14.97 2.19 -14.70
CA LYS A 128 15.87 2.54 -15.81
C LYS A 128 17.13 1.67 -15.89
N SER A 129 17.52 1.02 -14.79
CA SER A 129 18.71 0.16 -14.74
C SER A 129 18.38 -1.32 -14.88
N ASP A 130 17.10 -1.69 -14.93
CA ASP A 130 16.67 -3.08 -15.07
C ASP A 130 16.54 -3.44 -16.55
N PRO A 131 17.33 -4.41 -17.08
CA PRO A 131 17.30 -4.76 -18.49
C PRO A 131 15.98 -5.40 -18.95
N ARG A 132 15.10 -5.78 -18.03
CA ARG A 132 13.76 -6.32 -18.34
C ARG A 132 12.72 -5.22 -18.59
N VAL A 133 13.07 -3.96 -18.32
CA VAL A 133 12.15 -2.82 -18.40
C VAL A 133 12.35 -2.07 -19.70
N ASP A 134 11.34 -2.10 -20.57
CA ASP A 134 11.17 -1.04 -21.57
C ASP A 134 10.53 0.16 -20.88
N PHE A 135 11.39 1.09 -20.46
CA PHE A 135 10.98 2.19 -19.59
C PHE A 135 9.92 3.10 -20.22
N GLU A 136 9.96 3.31 -21.54
CA GLU A 136 9.05 4.21 -22.24
C GLU A 136 7.74 3.49 -22.61
N ASN A 137 7.80 2.19 -22.94
CA ASN A 137 6.66 1.49 -23.51
C ASN A 137 5.88 0.59 -22.54
N HIS A 138 6.52 0.03 -21.50
CA HIS A 138 5.82 -0.83 -20.55
C HIS A 138 4.81 -0.04 -19.71
N TRP A 139 3.61 -0.60 -19.53
CA TRP A 139 2.66 -0.03 -18.58
C TRP A 139 2.99 -0.41 -17.15
N LYS A 140 2.94 0.59 -16.27
CA LYS A 140 3.35 0.48 -14.87
C LYS A 140 2.15 0.72 -13.96
N LEU A 141 1.91 -0.19 -13.03
CA LEU A 141 1.04 0.05 -11.88
C LEU A 141 1.93 0.36 -10.67
N VAL A 142 1.81 1.57 -10.12
CA VAL A 142 2.54 1.99 -8.92
C VAL A 142 1.55 2.17 -7.77
N ILE A 143 1.65 1.34 -6.74
CA ILE A 143 0.80 1.41 -5.54
C ILE A 143 1.49 2.25 -4.47
N ILE A 144 0.79 3.23 -3.91
CA ILE A 144 1.33 4.14 -2.90
C ILE A 144 0.50 4.09 -1.63
N GLN A 145 1.16 3.92 -0.48
CA GLN A 145 0.53 4.03 0.83
C GLN A 145 1.47 4.70 1.83
N VAL A 146 1.11 5.89 2.30
CA VAL A 146 1.94 6.69 3.21
C VAL A 146 1.07 7.64 4.04
N GLY A 147 1.56 8.07 5.19
CA GLY A 147 0.87 9.03 6.08
C GLY A 147 0.56 8.45 7.46
N ASN A 148 0.55 7.12 7.60
CA ASN A 148 0.31 6.47 8.89
C ASN A 148 1.42 6.80 9.90
N ASN A 149 2.69 6.82 9.47
CA ASN A 149 3.81 7.21 10.34
C ASN A 149 3.81 8.69 10.71
N ASP A 150 3.43 9.57 9.76
CA ASP A 150 3.22 10.99 10.01
C ASP A 150 2.23 11.16 11.18
N ALA A 151 1.09 10.46 11.12
CA ALA A 151 0.05 10.46 12.16
C ALA A 151 0.59 9.94 13.49
N CYS A 152 1.30 8.82 13.41
CA CYS A 152 1.63 8.04 14.57
C CYS A 152 2.76 8.64 15.40
N SER A 153 3.70 9.36 14.78
CA SER A 153 4.92 9.79 15.47
C SER A 153 5.30 11.27 15.27
N HIS A 154 4.73 11.99 14.30
CA HIS A 154 5.16 13.37 13.99
C HIS A 154 4.15 14.46 14.37
N ILE A 155 2.85 14.28 14.08
CA ILE A 155 1.86 15.37 14.17
C ILE A 155 1.67 15.94 15.58
N CYS A 156 1.94 15.14 16.63
CA CYS A 156 1.77 15.57 18.01
C CYS A 156 2.80 16.61 18.49
N TYR A 157 3.87 16.84 17.72
CA TYR A 157 4.86 17.89 17.96
C TYR A 157 4.66 19.12 17.06
N LYS A 158 3.60 19.13 16.26
CA LYS A 158 3.34 20.14 15.23
C LYS A 158 1.98 20.81 15.44
N ASN A 159 1.76 21.88 14.66
CA ASN A 159 0.46 22.51 14.58
C ASN A 159 -0.49 21.62 13.75
N ALA A 160 -1.50 21.06 14.41
CA ALA A 160 -2.45 20.14 13.80
C ALA A 160 -3.21 20.77 12.62
N SER A 161 -3.55 22.06 12.70
CA SER A 161 -4.42 22.73 11.71
C SER A 161 -3.83 22.82 10.31
N ILE A 162 -2.49 22.72 10.18
CA ILE A 162 -1.79 22.81 8.89
C ILE A 162 -1.32 21.46 8.36
N GLN A 163 -1.40 20.38 9.16
CA GLN A 163 -0.81 19.09 8.77
C GLN A 163 -1.48 18.50 7.53
N ALA A 164 -2.80 18.69 7.39
CA ALA A 164 -3.54 18.26 6.21
C ALA A 164 -3.01 18.89 4.92
N GLU A 165 -2.74 20.20 4.97
CA GLU A 165 -2.24 20.95 3.83
C GLU A 165 -0.78 20.64 3.50
N LEU A 166 0.07 20.40 4.50
CA LEU A 166 1.44 19.95 4.25
C LEU A 166 1.46 18.59 3.53
N HIS A 167 0.61 17.65 3.96
CA HIS A 167 0.47 16.36 3.27
C HIS A 167 -0.05 16.52 1.84
N ARG A 168 -0.98 17.48 1.60
CA ARG A 168 -1.42 17.83 0.24
C ARG A 168 -0.23 18.24 -0.62
N GLN A 169 0.61 19.13 -0.12
CA GLN A 169 1.77 19.64 -0.85
C GLN A 169 2.76 18.52 -1.18
N ASP A 170 3.06 17.64 -0.22
CA ASP A 170 3.92 16.48 -0.43
C ASP A 170 3.37 15.56 -1.54
N LEU A 171 2.06 15.28 -1.55
CA LEU A 171 1.42 14.46 -2.59
C LEU A 171 1.42 15.13 -3.97
N ILE A 172 1.14 16.44 -4.03
CA ILE A 172 1.17 17.21 -5.28
C ILE A 172 2.59 17.22 -5.86
N GLU A 173 3.60 17.44 -5.02
CA GLU A 173 5.00 17.39 -5.44
C GLU A 173 5.35 16.01 -6.00
N LEU A 174 4.97 14.95 -5.26
CA LEU A 174 5.18 13.56 -5.67
C LEU A 174 4.54 13.25 -7.03
N PHE A 175 3.26 13.55 -7.21
CA PHE A 175 2.56 13.21 -8.45
C PHE A 175 3.06 14.04 -9.64
N ASN A 176 3.47 15.29 -9.42
CA ASN A 176 4.16 16.07 -10.45
C ASN A 176 5.50 15.43 -10.85
N TYR A 177 6.29 14.98 -9.88
CA TYR A 177 7.54 14.28 -10.15
C TYR A 177 7.30 12.98 -10.93
N MET A 178 6.35 12.15 -10.48
CA MET A 178 6.02 10.88 -11.14
C MET A 178 5.51 11.11 -12.56
N ARG A 179 4.56 12.04 -12.77
CA ARG A 179 4.04 12.37 -14.11
C ARG A 179 5.15 12.79 -15.07
N LYS A 180 6.16 13.52 -14.58
CA LYS A 180 7.30 13.97 -15.39
C LYS A 180 8.31 12.85 -15.69
N ASN A 181 8.45 11.85 -14.81
CA ASN A 181 9.56 10.90 -14.85
C ASN A 181 9.15 9.43 -15.05
N LEU A 182 7.85 9.10 -15.04
CA LEU A 182 7.33 7.74 -15.19
C LEU A 182 6.25 7.71 -16.30
N PRO A 183 6.65 7.54 -17.57
CA PRO A 183 5.69 7.42 -18.67
C PRO A 183 4.87 6.12 -18.54
N ARG A 184 3.65 6.12 -19.09
CA ARG A 184 2.73 4.98 -19.10
C ARG A 184 2.52 4.38 -17.72
N THR A 185 1.99 5.20 -16.82
CA THR A 185 1.86 4.84 -15.40
C THR A 185 0.45 5.09 -14.87
N LEU A 186 -0.14 4.05 -14.28
CA LEU A 186 -1.28 4.17 -13.39
C LEU A 186 -0.75 4.17 -11.95
N VAL A 187 -0.97 5.26 -11.24
CA VAL A 187 -0.65 5.40 -9.82
C VAL A 187 -1.92 5.16 -9.01
N ALA A 188 -1.84 4.27 -8.03
CA ALA A 188 -2.94 3.92 -7.18
C ALA A 188 -2.62 4.33 -5.73
N LEU A 189 -3.20 5.45 -5.27
CA LEU A 189 -2.99 5.96 -3.91
C LEU A 189 -3.97 5.30 -2.95
N VAL A 190 -3.46 4.51 -2.01
CA VAL A 190 -4.23 3.94 -0.91
C VAL A 190 -4.61 5.05 0.06
N ILE A 191 -5.92 5.24 0.26
CA ILE A 191 -6.42 6.15 1.28
C ILE A 191 -6.25 5.49 2.64
N ASN A 192 -5.62 6.17 3.58
CA ASN A 192 -5.23 5.56 4.85
C ASN A 192 -6.45 5.16 5.70
N PRO A 193 -6.33 4.08 6.49
CA PRO A 193 -7.33 3.73 7.48
C PRO A 193 -7.30 4.71 8.65
N HIS A 194 -8.46 4.92 9.27
CA HIS A 194 -8.50 5.67 10.52
C HIS A 194 -8.01 4.82 11.69
N LEU A 195 -7.01 5.33 12.40
CA LEU A 195 -6.31 4.57 13.44
C LEU A 195 -7.12 4.33 14.73
N LYS A 196 -8.25 5.02 14.90
CA LYS A 196 -9.06 4.93 16.13
C LYS A 196 -9.48 3.51 16.49
N VAL A 197 -9.91 2.70 15.53
CA VAL A 197 -10.35 1.32 15.81
C VAL A 197 -9.17 0.49 16.33
N LEU A 198 -7.98 0.67 15.78
CA LEU A 198 -6.77 -0.02 16.22
C LEU A 198 -6.28 0.45 17.60
N LEU A 199 -6.38 1.75 17.87
CA LEU A 199 -5.75 2.42 19.01
C LEU A 199 -6.68 2.71 20.19
N ASP A 200 -7.99 2.55 20.06
CA ASP A 200 -8.94 2.74 21.17
C ASP A 200 -9.50 1.41 21.68
N TYR A 201 -9.42 0.35 20.89
CA TYR A 201 -9.92 -0.96 21.30
C TYR A 201 -8.97 -1.63 22.32
N PRO A 202 -9.50 -2.37 23.32
CA PRO A 202 -8.69 -3.17 24.23
C PRO A 202 -7.71 -4.10 23.49
N THR A 203 -6.46 -4.11 23.93
CA THR A 203 -5.38 -4.88 23.29
C THR A 203 -4.52 -5.62 24.32
N LYS A 204 -3.68 -6.56 23.86
CA LYS A 204 -2.78 -7.31 24.76
C LYS A 204 -1.67 -6.38 25.29
N PRO A 205 -1.12 -6.62 26.49
CA PRO A 205 -0.07 -5.78 27.05
C PRO A 205 1.14 -5.59 26.11
N VAL A 206 1.58 -6.67 25.44
CA VAL A 206 2.67 -6.61 24.46
C VAL A 206 2.35 -5.70 23.27
N CYS A 207 1.15 -5.79 22.72
CA CYS A 207 0.67 -4.93 21.65
C CYS A 207 0.68 -3.46 22.08
N TYR A 208 0.24 -3.18 23.31
CA TYR A 208 0.19 -1.82 23.84
C TYR A 208 1.58 -1.18 23.95
N ILE A 209 2.61 -1.97 24.28
CA ILE A 209 4.02 -1.52 24.27
C ILE A 209 4.44 -1.15 22.84
N PHE A 210 4.18 -2.01 21.85
CA PHE A 210 4.52 -1.72 20.45
C PHE A 210 3.79 -0.50 19.90
N GLN A 211 2.48 -0.40 20.16
CA GLN A 211 1.70 0.77 19.74
C GLN A 211 2.17 2.06 20.42
N LYS A 212 2.75 2.01 21.63
CA LYS A 212 3.41 3.19 22.25
C LYS A 212 4.67 3.62 21.52
N ILE A 213 5.42 2.68 20.95
CA ILE A 213 6.66 2.95 20.20
C ILE A 213 6.30 3.43 18.80
N ALA A 214 5.55 2.61 18.04
CA ALA A 214 5.19 2.88 16.66
C ALA A 214 4.22 4.06 16.52
N CYS A 215 3.33 4.28 17.50
CA CYS A 215 2.26 5.28 17.45
C CYS A 215 2.20 6.16 18.70
N SER A 216 3.35 6.71 19.07
CA SER A 216 3.58 7.49 20.29
C SER A 216 2.67 8.72 20.41
N CYS A 217 2.25 9.35 19.31
CA CYS A 217 1.34 10.50 19.32
C CYS A 217 -0.05 10.16 19.90
N PHE A 218 -0.51 8.92 19.76
CA PHE A 218 -1.84 8.49 20.22
C PHE A 218 -1.82 7.67 21.51
N ARG A 219 -0.73 6.92 21.74
CA ARG A 219 -0.58 6.05 22.92
C ARG A 219 0.30 6.66 24.02
N GLY A 220 1.03 7.73 23.74
CA GLY A 220 1.84 8.45 24.71
C GLY A 220 1.00 9.33 25.66
N LEU A 221 1.26 9.25 26.96
CA LEU A 221 0.54 10.02 27.98
C LEU A 221 0.64 11.53 27.77
N LYS A 222 1.79 12.00 27.25
CA LYS A 222 2.06 13.42 26.94
C LYS A 222 0.99 14.05 26.04
N PHE A 223 0.40 13.27 25.14
CA PHE A 223 -0.53 13.77 24.11
C PHE A 223 -1.98 13.31 24.31
N ALA A 224 -2.28 12.67 25.45
CA ALA A 224 -3.61 12.11 25.72
C ALA A 224 -4.75 13.14 25.56
N ARG A 225 -4.53 14.39 25.98
CA ARG A 225 -5.51 15.49 25.86
C ARG A 225 -5.73 15.95 24.41
N ARG A 226 -4.77 15.72 23.52
CA ARG A 226 -4.83 16.11 22.10
C ARG A 226 -5.41 15.01 21.21
N LYS A 227 -5.67 13.82 21.75
CA LYS A 227 -6.05 12.65 20.96
C LYS A 227 -7.24 12.88 20.01
N LYS A 228 -8.26 13.63 20.43
CA LYS A 228 -9.41 14.00 19.59
C LYS A 228 -9.01 14.89 18.41
N GLU A 229 -8.17 15.90 18.66
CA GLU A 229 -7.60 16.78 17.62
C GLU A 229 -6.76 15.96 16.63
N LEU A 230 -5.91 15.06 17.12
CA LEU A 230 -5.05 14.24 16.26
C LEU A 230 -5.86 13.25 15.39
N TYR A 231 -6.95 12.69 15.91
CA TYR A 231 -7.87 11.89 15.07
C TYR A 231 -8.53 12.73 13.99
N GLN A 232 -8.90 13.98 14.28
CA GLN A 232 -9.44 14.88 13.26
C GLN A 232 -8.44 15.13 12.13
N VAL A 233 -7.13 15.27 12.44
CA VAL A 233 -6.08 15.39 11.41
C VAL A 233 -6.06 14.18 10.48
N ILE A 234 -6.24 12.95 10.99
CA ILE A 234 -6.31 11.75 10.14
C ILE A 234 -7.51 11.82 9.20
N GLU A 235 -8.68 12.25 9.69
CA GLU A 235 -9.85 12.44 8.82
C GLU A 235 -9.60 13.49 7.74
N ASP A 236 -8.93 14.59 8.08
CA ASP A 236 -8.62 15.63 7.11
C ASP A 236 -7.57 15.17 6.08
N TRP A 237 -6.59 14.35 6.49
CA TRP A 237 -5.69 13.67 5.53
C TRP A 237 -6.43 12.74 4.59
N ARG A 238 -7.38 11.95 5.07
CA ARG A 238 -8.16 11.05 4.21
C ARG A 238 -8.91 11.84 3.14
N LYS A 239 -9.46 13.02 3.48
CA LYS A 239 -10.09 13.94 2.51
C LYS A 239 -9.08 14.47 1.51
N VAL A 240 -7.92 14.96 1.98
CA VAL A 240 -6.83 15.44 1.11
C VAL A 240 -6.36 14.35 0.14
N GLN A 241 -6.15 13.13 0.63
CA GLN A 241 -5.73 12.00 -0.21
C GLN A 241 -6.76 11.70 -1.31
N LEU A 242 -8.06 11.71 -0.96
CA LEU A 242 -9.14 11.53 -1.93
C LEU A 242 -9.20 12.65 -2.97
N GLU A 243 -9.09 13.90 -2.53
CA GLU A 243 -9.15 15.07 -3.40
C GLU A 243 -7.96 15.10 -4.37
N VAL A 244 -6.73 14.95 -3.87
CA VAL A 244 -5.52 15.02 -4.70
C VAL A 244 -5.45 13.83 -5.66
N ALA A 245 -5.78 12.62 -5.21
CA ALA A 245 -5.78 11.45 -6.08
C ALA A 245 -6.92 11.44 -7.11
N SER A 246 -7.96 12.28 -6.93
CA SER A 246 -9.04 12.46 -7.89
C SER A 246 -8.91 13.74 -8.72
N ASP A 247 -7.81 14.49 -8.55
CA ASP A 247 -7.60 15.75 -9.26
C ASP A 247 -7.33 15.49 -10.75
N PRO A 248 -8.15 16.02 -11.67
CA PRO A 248 -7.96 15.84 -13.10
C PRO A 248 -6.58 16.28 -13.62
N GLN A 249 -5.87 17.17 -12.91
CA GLN A 249 -4.53 17.59 -13.32
C GLN A 249 -3.52 16.43 -13.38
N PHE A 250 -3.77 15.35 -12.64
CA PHE A 250 -2.95 14.13 -12.62
C PHE A 250 -3.50 13.03 -13.53
N THR A 251 -4.34 13.38 -14.50
CA THR A 251 -4.85 12.47 -15.53
C THR A 251 -4.49 12.97 -16.93
N THR A 252 -3.82 12.11 -17.69
CA THR A 252 -3.51 12.25 -19.12
C THR A 252 -3.69 10.88 -19.77
N ASP A 253 -3.50 10.78 -21.09
CA ASP A 253 -3.52 9.48 -21.75
C ASP A 253 -2.47 8.53 -21.20
N THR A 254 -1.26 8.99 -20.87
CA THR A 254 -0.16 8.11 -20.46
C THR A 254 0.11 8.09 -18.96
N PHE A 255 -0.67 8.83 -18.17
CA PHE A 255 -0.48 8.90 -16.72
C PHE A 255 -1.81 9.18 -16.02
N ALA A 256 -2.17 8.38 -15.01
CA ALA A 256 -3.28 8.71 -14.13
C ALA A 256 -2.95 8.41 -12.67
N VAL A 257 -3.55 9.18 -11.76
CA VAL A 257 -3.63 8.84 -10.34
C VAL A 257 -5.08 8.46 -10.03
N ILE A 258 -5.27 7.40 -9.26
CA ILE A 258 -6.58 6.97 -8.78
C ILE A 258 -6.56 6.71 -7.26
N PRO A 259 -7.66 7.00 -6.54
CA PRO A 259 -7.78 6.66 -5.14
C PRO A 259 -8.20 5.20 -4.92
N LEU A 260 -7.44 4.46 -4.12
CA LEU A 260 -7.83 3.13 -3.61
C LEU A 260 -8.47 3.27 -2.23
N LYS A 261 -9.79 3.15 -2.20
CA LYS A 261 -10.62 3.50 -1.03
C LYS A 261 -10.70 2.41 0.05
N PHE A 262 -10.02 1.27 -0.09
CA PHE A 262 -10.19 0.14 0.84
C PHE A 262 -9.80 0.49 2.29
N GLY A 263 -8.86 1.41 2.48
CA GLY A 263 -8.51 1.91 3.81
C GLY A 263 -9.65 2.67 4.49
N LEU A 264 -10.56 3.32 3.73
CA LEU A 264 -11.66 4.08 4.32
C LEU A 264 -12.62 3.21 5.16
N ASN A 265 -12.86 1.99 4.70
CA ASN A 265 -13.78 1.03 5.30
C ASN A 265 -13.04 -0.08 6.04
N THR A 266 -11.78 0.14 6.42
CA THR A 266 -10.99 -0.86 7.14
C THR A 266 -11.52 -1.01 8.57
N TYR A 267 -11.77 -2.26 8.98
CA TYR A 267 -12.11 -2.64 10.34
C TYR A 267 -11.32 -3.88 10.70
N VAL A 268 -11.02 -4.03 12.00
CA VAL A 268 -10.42 -5.25 12.52
C VAL A 268 -11.55 -6.25 12.80
N PRO A 269 -11.53 -7.45 12.20
CA PRO A 269 -12.56 -8.46 12.45
C PRO A 269 -12.64 -8.81 13.94
N LEU A 270 -13.85 -9.15 14.39
CA LEU A 270 -14.11 -9.60 15.75
C LEU A 270 -14.32 -11.11 15.77
N LEU A 271 -13.90 -11.75 16.86
CA LEU A 271 -14.29 -13.10 17.21
C LEU A 271 -15.77 -13.12 17.64
N GLU A 272 -16.37 -14.31 17.71
CA GLU A 272 -17.75 -14.49 18.19
C GLU A 272 -18.00 -13.91 19.59
N ASN A 273 -16.96 -13.88 20.43
CA ASN A 273 -17.02 -13.30 21.77
C ASN A 273 -16.86 -11.76 21.80
N GLY A 274 -16.86 -11.11 20.63
CA GLY A 274 -16.75 -9.67 20.47
C GLY A 274 -15.33 -9.09 20.64
N LYS A 275 -14.30 -9.89 20.92
CA LYS A 275 -12.90 -9.41 20.99
C LYS A 275 -12.28 -9.30 19.61
N LEU A 276 -11.25 -8.47 19.45
CA LEU A 276 -10.48 -8.41 18.21
C LEU A 276 -9.91 -9.78 17.84
N ASP A 277 -10.10 -10.18 16.59
CA ASP A 277 -9.40 -11.32 16.02
C ASP A 277 -7.97 -10.91 15.63
N PHE A 278 -7.05 -11.11 16.58
CA PHE A 278 -5.64 -10.82 16.37
C PHE A 278 -4.97 -11.71 15.31
N SER A 279 -5.64 -12.76 14.77
CA SER A 279 -5.07 -13.55 13.68
C SER A 279 -4.88 -12.74 12.39
N TYR A 280 -5.57 -11.60 12.24
CA TYR A 280 -5.38 -10.65 11.14
C TYR A 280 -4.18 -9.71 11.32
N MET A 281 -3.53 -9.72 12.50
CA MET A 281 -2.40 -8.85 12.81
C MET A 281 -1.14 -9.66 13.07
N ALA A 282 0.00 -9.05 12.79
CA ALA A 282 1.31 -9.56 13.19
C ALA A 282 1.48 -9.52 14.71
N ALA A 283 2.62 -10.03 15.21
CA ALA A 283 2.92 -10.09 16.64
C ALA A 283 2.91 -8.72 17.36
N ASP A 284 3.12 -7.62 16.65
CA ASP A 284 3.03 -6.25 17.18
C ASP A 284 1.60 -5.71 17.33
N CYS A 285 0.62 -6.40 16.73
CA CYS A 285 -0.79 -5.98 16.70
C CYS A 285 -0.97 -4.57 16.11
N PHE A 286 -0.12 -4.22 15.15
CA PHE A 286 -0.12 -2.95 14.43
C PHE A 286 -0.05 -3.21 12.92
N HIS A 287 0.87 -4.06 12.48
CA HIS A 287 0.97 -4.51 11.09
C HIS A 287 0.08 -5.72 10.82
N PHE A 288 -0.22 -5.96 9.54
CA PHE A 288 -1.00 -7.11 9.10
C PHE A 288 -0.21 -8.41 9.19
N SER A 289 -0.85 -9.49 9.65
CA SER A 289 -0.32 -10.84 9.43
C SER A 289 -0.45 -11.24 7.95
N GLN A 290 0.06 -12.40 7.57
CA GLN A 290 -0.26 -12.97 6.26
C GLN A 290 -1.78 -13.06 6.00
N LYS A 291 -2.58 -13.44 7.01
CA LYS A 291 -4.06 -13.45 6.90
C LYS A 291 -4.60 -12.03 6.69
N GLY A 292 -4.08 -11.04 7.42
CA GLY A 292 -4.41 -9.62 7.26
C GLY A 292 -4.12 -9.11 5.85
N ASN A 293 -2.91 -9.36 5.34
CA ASN A 293 -2.51 -9.00 3.99
C ASN A 293 -3.43 -9.62 2.94
N ALA A 294 -3.79 -10.90 3.12
CA ALA A 294 -4.66 -11.58 2.17
C ALA A 294 -6.07 -10.99 2.08
N VAL A 295 -6.60 -10.45 3.18
CA VAL A 295 -7.95 -9.86 3.20
C VAL A 295 -8.02 -8.40 2.79
N CYS A 296 -6.88 -7.69 2.68
CA CYS A 296 -6.84 -6.36 2.08
C CYS A 296 -7.50 -6.37 0.68
N LYS A 297 -7.37 -7.49 -0.04
CA LYS A 297 -8.02 -7.74 -1.34
C LYS A 297 -9.54 -7.64 -1.33
N TYR A 298 -10.25 -8.25 -0.37
CA TYR A 298 -11.74 -8.27 -0.36
C TYR A 298 -12.36 -6.88 -0.26
N ARG A 299 -11.54 -5.86 0.01
CA ARG A 299 -11.95 -4.46 0.12
C ARG A 299 -11.35 -3.59 -0.97
N ILE A 300 -10.43 -4.13 -1.76
CA ILE A 300 -9.97 -3.53 -3.00
C ILE A 300 -11.04 -3.86 -4.04
N ASN A 301 -11.91 -2.89 -4.31
CA ASN A 301 -12.82 -3.02 -5.44
C ASN A 301 -11.98 -2.96 -6.73
N PHE A 302 -11.67 -4.12 -7.29
CA PHE A 302 -10.92 -4.21 -8.53
C PHE A 302 -11.67 -3.63 -9.73
N GLU A 303 -12.99 -3.38 -9.62
CA GLU A 303 -13.72 -2.62 -10.64
C GLU A 303 -13.07 -1.26 -10.89
N THR A 304 -12.38 -0.70 -9.88
CA THR A 304 -11.66 0.57 -9.99
C THR A 304 -10.19 0.43 -10.41
N ILE A 305 -9.60 -0.78 -10.33
CA ILE A 305 -8.20 -1.07 -10.69
C ILE A 305 -8.13 -2.15 -11.77
N ILE A 306 -9.06 -2.14 -12.74
CA ILE A 306 -8.91 -2.86 -14.01
C ILE A 306 -9.48 -4.31 -14.04
N CYS A 307 -9.86 -4.96 -12.93
CA CYS A 307 -10.53 -6.29 -12.99
C CYS A 307 -12.00 -6.24 -12.55
N GLN A 308 -12.93 -6.60 -13.44
CA GLN A 308 -14.27 -7.06 -13.04
C GLN A 308 -14.17 -8.44 -12.39
N CYS A 309 -13.69 -8.49 -11.14
CA CYS A 309 -13.58 -9.74 -10.43
C CYS A 309 -13.99 -9.60 -8.97
N SER A 310 -15.18 -10.13 -8.65
CA SER A 310 -15.60 -10.39 -7.28
C SER A 310 -15.14 -11.80 -6.93
N LEU A 311 -14.18 -11.91 -6.02
CA LEU A 311 -13.75 -13.18 -5.45
C LEU A 311 -14.42 -13.30 -4.09
N GLU A 312 -15.64 -13.84 -4.10
CA GLU A 312 -16.37 -14.23 -2.88
C GLU A 312 -15.66 -15.38 -2.17
#